data_AF-A0A9D9GFY9-F1
#
_entry.id   AF-A0A9D9GFY9-F1
#
_cell.length_a   1.000
_cell.length_b   1.000
_cell.length_c   1.000
_cell.angle_alpha   90.00
_cell.angle_beta   90.00
_cell.angle_gamma   90.00
#
_symmetry.space_group_name_H-M   'P 1'
#
loop_
_entity.id
_entity.type
_entity.pdbx_description
1 polymer ?
#
loop_
_entity_poly.entity_id
_entity_poly.type
_entity_poly.pdbx_seq_one_letter_code
_entity_poly.pdbx_strand_id
1 'polypeptide(L)'
;MGNPKAFLTVPRKEAGYRPVQDRIRDFGEVEQTLNSKDRQEQASRCMDCGVPFCHWACPLGNKQPEWQDALYKGKWEEAYKILSTTNDFPEFTGRICPALCEKSCVLNLTIGEPTTCRENERAIIERAFMEGYVPVHSYARNGKKIAVIGSGPAGLSVAAQLNKKGYEVTVFEKNEAAGGLLRYGIPNFKLNKSVIDRRIAIMEKEGIKFLYNQNIDCTKLPEGFDAYAVCTGTPTARDLKIEGRELKGIYLALEMLSQQNRVLAGMKFKDSELVNAKGKKVLVIGGGDTGSDCIGTAHRQGAVSVTQIEIMPEPPVGY
;
A
#
# COMPACT_ATOMS: atom_id res chain seq x y z
N MET A 1 -8.30 2.35 29.74
CA MET A 1 -8.38 2.81 28.33
C MET A 1 -9.07 4.16 28.29
N GLY A 2 -9.15 4.80 27.12
CA GLY A 2 -9.59 6.19 26.91
C GLY A 2 -11.04 6.49 27.32
N ASN A 3 -11.70 7.42 26.64
CA ASN A 3 -13.12 7.71 26.86
C ASN A 3 -13.99 6.73 26.05
N PRO A 4 -14.51 5.64 26.64
CA PRO A 4 -15.24 4.61 25.88
C PRO A 4 -16.57 5.11 25.34
N LYS A 5 -17.01 6.31 25.72
CA LYS A 5 -18.26 6.95 25.29
C LYS A 5 -18.04 8.08 24.28
N ALA A 6 -16.80 8.37 23.87
CA ALA A 6 -16.52 9.50 22.98
C ALA A 6 -17.28 9.39 21.64
N PHE A 7 -17.54 8.18 21.15
CA PHE A 7 -18.32 7.94 19.94
C PHE A 7 -19.75 8.52 19.98
N LEU A 8 -20.30 8.79 21.17
CA LEU A 8 -21.62 9.41 21.34
C LEU A 8 -21.60 10.92 21.09
N THR A 9 -20.46 11.58 21.29
CA THR A 9 -20.35 13.06 21.28
C THR A 9 -19.42 13.58 20.19
N VAL A 10 -18.47 12.76 19.74
CA VAL A 10 -17.49 13.10 18.70
C VAL A 10 -17.95 12.46 17.41
N PRO A 11 -18.40 13.21 16.38
CA PRO A 11 -18.79 12.64 15.08
C PRO A 11 -17.58 12.09 14.30
N ARG A 12 -17.84 11.15 13.38
CA ARG A 12 -16.79 10.59 12.52
C ARG A 12 -16.35 11.67 11.54
N LYS A 13 -15.04 11.86 11.43
CA LYS A 13 -14.43 12.84 10.54
C LYS A 13 -13.32 12.18 9.75
N GLU A 14 -13.56 11.98 8.46
CA GLU A 14 -12.51 11.58 7.51
C GLU A 14 -11.68 12.79 7.09
N ALA A 15 -10.46 12.55 6.63
CA ALA A 15 -9.63 13.61 6.08
C ALA A 15 -10.12 14.07 4.69
N GLY A 16 -10.84 13.21 3.99
CA GLY A 16 -11.33 13.49 2.63
C GLY A 16 -10.22 13.56 1.60
N TYR A 17 -10.57 14.01 0.40
CA TYR A 17 -9.66 14.08 -0.74
C TYR A 17 -9.37 15.52 -1.15
N ARG A 18 -8.22 15.74 -1.81
CA ARG A 18 -7.93 17.00 -2.51
C ARG A 18 -9.06 17.35 -3.50
N PRO A 19 -9.34 18.63 -3.76
CA PRO A 19 -10.36 19.03 -4.74
C PRO A 19 -10.17 18.37 -6.09
N VAL A 20 -11.28 18.02 -6.77
CA VAL A 20 -11.24 17.26 -8.02
C VAL A 20 -10.43 17.99 -9.08
N GLN A 21 -10.66 19.29 -9.26
CA GLN A 21 -9.95 20.10 -10.25
C GLN A 21 -8.43 20.14 -10.07
N ASP A 22 -7.94 19.94 -8.83
CA ASP A 22 -6.51 19.94 -8.52
C ASP A 22 -5.94 18.53 -8.73
N ARG A 23 -6.59 17.52 -8.14
CA ARG A 23 -6.03 16.15 -8.09
C ARG A 23 -5.99 15.43 -9.43
N ILE A 24 -6.72 15.91 -10.44
CA ILE A 24 -6.68 15.34 -11.81
C ILE A 24 -5.54 15.91 -12.66
N ARG A 25 -4.86 16.97 -12.21
CA ARG A 25 -3.79 17.65 -12.97
C ARG A 25 -2.39 17.16 -12.60
N ASP A 26 -2.28 16.33 -11.57
CA ASP A 26 -1.02 15.78 -11.08
C ASP A 26 -1.18 14.32 -10.62
N PHE A 27 -0.05 13.69 -10.29
CA PHE A 27 0.02 12.33 -9.77
C PHE A 27 0.35 12.27 -8.26
N GLY A 28 0.18 13.36 -7.52
CA GLY A 28 0.38 13.42 -6.08
C GLY A 28 -0.73 12.71 -5.29
N GLU A 29 -0.47 12.38 -4.02
CA GLU A 29 -1.42 11.67 -3.16
C GLU A 29 -2.77 12.41 -3.09
N VAL A 30 -3.88 11.69 -3.31
CA VAL A 30 -5.22 12.31 -3.37
C VAL A 30 -5.84 12.49 -1.98
N GLU A 31 -5.51 11.60 -1.04
CA GLU A 31 -6.04 11.63 0.32
C GLU A 31 -5.34 12.70 1.14
N GLN A 32 -6.13 13.51 1.85
CA GLN A 32 -5.63 14.46 2.82
C GLN A 32 -5.36 13.77 4.17
N THR A 33 -4.85 14.52 5.14
CA THR A 33 -4.66 14.08 6.52
C THR A 33 -5.23 15.13 7.46
N LEU A 34 -5.91 14.72 8.53
CA LEU A 34 -6.27 15.69 9.56
C LEU A 34 -5.06 16.08 10.42
N ASN A 35 -5.19 17.20 11.11
CA ASN A 35 -4.22 17.64 12.10
C ASN A 35 -4.16 16.67 13.30
N SER A 36 -3.10 16.79 14.12
CA SER A 36 -2.86 15.92 15.27
C SER A 36 -3.98 15.95 16.32
N LYS A 37 -4.67 17.07 16.51
CA LYS A 37 -5.75 17.19 17.49
C LYS A 37 -6.96 16.38 17.04
N ASP A 38 -7.40 16.61 15.80
CA ASP A 38 -8.53 15.89 15.22
C ASP A 38 -8.22 14.37 15.11
N ARG A 39 -6.97 13.99 14.85
CA ARG A 39 -6.57 12.56 14.84
C ARG A 39 -6.67 11.90 16.20
N GLN A 40 -6.23 12.58 17.26
CA GLN A 40 -6.41 12.09 18.64
C GLN A 40 -7.89 12.00 18.99
N GLU A 41 -8.68 12.98 18.59
CA GLU A 41 -10.13 12.99 18.78
C GLU A 41 -10.82 11.83 18.02
N GLN A 42 -10.43 11.54 16.78
CA GLN A 42 -10.97 10.38 16.06
C GLN A 42 -10.53 9.04 16.67
N ALA A 43 -9.31 8.92 17.18
CA ALA A 43 -8.85 7.74 17.91
C ALA A 43 -9.64 7.51 19.21
N SER A 44 -10.13 8.59 19.85
CA SER A 44 -10.95 8.52 21.06
C SER A 44 -12.28 7.79 20.85
N ARG A 45 -12.80 7.73 19.61
CA ARG A 45 -14.06 7.03 19.29
C ARG A 45 -13.97 5.51 19.49
N CYS A 46 -12.79 4.93 19.68
CA CYS A 46 -12.67 3.52 19.98
C CYS A 46 -13.39 3.19 21.28
N MET A 47 -14.37 2.26 21.23
CA MET A 47 -15.15 1.86 22.40
C MET A 47 -14.40 0.94 23.36
N ASP A 48 -13.21 0.47 22.97
CA ASP A 48 -12.48 -0.55 23.71
C ASP A 48 -13.35 -1.81 23.97
N CYS A 49 -13.76 -2.45 22.86
CA CYS A 49 -14.67 -3.59 22.94
C CYS A 49 -13.98 -4.78 23.62
N GLY A 50 -14.63 -5.40 24.60
CA GLY A 50 -14.11 -6.61 25.26
C GLY A 50 -13.83 -7.77 24.28
N VAL A 51 -14.59 -7.85 23.18
CA VAL A 51 -14.28 -8.70 22.01
C VAL A 51 -14.04 -7.80 20.80
N PRO A 52 -12.77 -7.47 20.47
CA PRO A 52 -12.46 -6.55 19.39
C PRO A 52 -12.52 -7.26 18.03
N PHE A 53 -13.67 -7.22 17.35
CA PHE A 53 -13.84 -7.79 16.00
C PHE A 53 -12.85 -7.21 14.97
N CYS A 54 -12.40 -5.97 15.18
CA CYS A 54 -11.37 -5.33 14.36
C CYS A 54 -10.02 -6.07 14.37
N HIS A 55 -9.67 -6.78 15.46
CA HIS A 55 -8.46 -7.61 15.52
C HIS A 55 -8.59 -8.78 14.57
N TRP A 56 -9.70 -9.51 14.67
CA TRP A 56 -9.98 -10.72 13.91
C TRP A 56 -10.11 -10.45 12.41
N ALA A 57 -10.73 -9.32 12.04
CA ALA A 57 -10.88 -8.94 10.64
C ALA A 57 -9.58 -8.41 10.02
N CYS A 58 -8.58 -8.04 10.82
CA CYS A 58 -7.28 -7.64 10.32
C CYS A 58 -6.43 -8.89 10.06
N PRO A 59 -5.99 -9.15 8.81
CA PRO A 59 -5.17 -10.33 8.51
C PRO A 59 -3.82 -10.37 9.25
N LEU A 60 -3.34 -9.23 9.73
CA LEU A 60 -2.12 -9.12 10.53
C LEU A 60 -2.34 -9.39 12.02
N GLY A 61 -3.60 -9.48 12.47
CA GLY A 61 -3.93 -9.52 13.90
C GLY A 61 -3.50 -8.25 14.63
N ASN A 62 -3.59 -7.09 13.96
CA ASN A 62 -3.23 -5.80 14.55
C ASN A 62 -4.04 -5.53 15.84
N LYS A 63 -3.45 -4.72 16.72
CA LYS A 63 -3.96 -4.39 18.05
C LYS A 63 -4.61 -3.00 18.10
N GLN A 64 -5.73 -2.83 17.38
CA GLN A 64 -6.28 -1.49 17.11
C GLN A 64 -6.69 -0.69 18.35
N PRO A 65 -7.44 -1.23 19.32
CA PRO A 65 -7.76 -0.57 20.58
C PRO A 65 -6.51 -0.08 21.31
N GLU A 66 -5.43 -0.87 21.36
CA GLU A 66 -4.22 -0.54 22.10
C GLU A 66 -3.46 0.64 21.49
N TRP A 67 -3.19 0.60 20.18
CA TRP A 67 -2.51 1.74 19.54
C TRP A 67 -3.45 2.95 19.36
N GLN A 68 -4.77 2.77 19.29
CA GLN A 68 -5.73 3.90 19.32
C GLN A 68 -5.79 4.57 20.69
N ASP A 69 -5.74 3.81 21.79
CA ASP A 69 -5.68 4.37 23.14
C ASP A 69 -4.40 5.17 23.35
N ALA A 70 -3.25 4.63 22.90
CA ALA A 70 -1.98 5.35 22.94
C ALA A 70 -2.03 6.62 22.07
N LEU A 71 -2.57 6.52 20.85
CA LEU A 71 -2.77 7.67 19.96
C LEU A 71 -3.65 8.74 20.61
N TYR A 72 -4.82 8.37 21.14
CA TYR A 72 -5.75 9.28 21.82
C TYR A 72 -5.07 10.05 22.97
N LYS A 73 -4.22 9.39 23.75
CA LYS A 73 -3.46 9.99 24.85
C LYS A 73 -2.28 10.85 24.39
N GLY A 74 -2.08 11.03 23.08
CA GLY A 74 -0.96 11.75 22.51
C GLY A 74 0.38 11.01 22.62
N LYS A 75 0.36 9.70 22.93
CA LYS A 75 1.57 8.88 23.08
C LYS A 75 1.97 8.24 21.74
N TRP A 76 2.39 9.09 20.81
CA TRP A 76 2.66 8.69 19.42
C TRP A 76 3.74 7.63 19.26
N GLU A 77 4.83 7.72 20.02
CA GLU A 77 5.91 6.71 19.98
C GLU A 77 5.43 5.35 20.53
N GLU A 78 4.63 5.36 21.60
CA GLU A 78 4.02 4.14 22.17
C GLU A 78 3.07 3.50 21.16
N ALA A 79 2.19 4.30 20.53
CA ALA A 79 1.29 3.83 19.48
C ALA A 79 2.05 3.18 18.32
N TYR A 80 3.16 3.79 17.88
CA TYR A 80 4.03 3.23 16.84
C TYR A 80 4.68 1.90 17.26
N LYS A 81 5.20 1.81 18.49
CA LYS A 81 5.80 0.59 19.01
C LYS A 81 4.79 -0.56 19.03
N ILE A 82 3.56 -0.30 19.48
CA ILE A 82 2.47 -1.29 19.50
C ILE A 82 2.13 -1.72 18.08
N LEU A 83 1.89 -0.78 17.17
CA LEU A 83 1.55 -1.05 15.77
C LEU A 83 2.61 -1.90 15.07
N SER A 84 3.89 -1.56 15.28
CA SER A 84 5.03 -2.26 14.68
C SER A 84 5.29 -3.66 15.25
N THR A 85 4.57 -4.09 16.29
CA THR A 85 4.66 -5.48 16.78
C THR A 85 4.02 -6.50 15.84
N THR A 86 3.08 -6.04 15.00
CA THR A 86 2.24 -6.91 14.15
C THR A 86 2.34 -6.54 12.67
N ASN A 87 2.69 -5.30 12.35
CA ASN A 87 2.82 -4.82 10.98
C ASN A 87 4.24 -4.29 10.69
N ASP A 88 4.92 -4.87 9.71
CA ASP A 88 6.22 -4.40 9.23
C ASP A 88 6.14 -3.06 8.49
N PHE A 89 5.02 -2.82 7.78
CA PHE A 89 4.87 -1.72 6.84
C PHE A 89 3.55 -0.95 6.98
N PRO A 90 3.27 -0.36 8.16
CA PRO A 90 2.07 0.46 8.36
C PRO A 90 1.95 1.64 7.39
N GLU A 91 3.06 2.13 6.81
CA GLU A 91 3.04 3.17 5.79
C GLU A 91 2.42 2.72 4.46
N PHE A 92 2.42 1.42 4.17
CA PHE A 92 1.78 0.85 2.98
C PHE A 92 0.32 0.55 3.27
N THR A 93 0.03 -0.22 4.32
CA THR A 93 -1.34 -0.61 4.70
C THR A 93 -2.21 0.60 5.05
N GLY A 94 -1.66 1.59 5.75
CA GLY A 94 -2.37 2.84 6.07
C GLY A 94 -2.80 3.66 4.84
N ARG A 95 -2.31 3.33 3.64
CA ARG A 95 -2.72 3.95 2.37
C ARG A 95 -3.60 3.04 1.53
N ILE A 96 -3.24 1.77 1.40
CA ILE A 96 -3.83 0.89 0.37
C ILE A 96 -4.76 -0.18 0.95
N CYS A 97 -4.78 -0.38 2.27
CA CYS A 97 -5.63 -1.39 2.88
C CYS A 97 -7.11 -1.05 2.65
N PRO A 98 -7.98 -2.03 2.31
CA PRO A 98 -9.42 -1.83 2.21
C PRO A 98 -10.12 -1.65 3.57
N ALA A 99 -9.35 -1.52 4.66
CA ALA A 99 -9.82 -1.26 6.01
C ALA A 99 -10.86 -2.28 6.51
N LEU A 100 -10.58 -3.58 6.35
CA LEU A 100 -11.47 -4.67 6.81
C LEU A 100 -11.82 -4.55 8.30
N CYS A 101 -10.88 -4.07 9.11
CA CYS A 101 -11.09 -3.80 10.52
C CYS A 101 -12.20 -2.76 10.78
N GLU A 102 -12.34 -1.75 9.91
CA GLU A 102 -13.41 -0.75 9.99
C GLU A 102 -14.75 -1.36 9.57
N LYS A 103 -14.77 -2.24 8.55
CA LYS A 103 -15.98 -2.95 8.13
C LYS A 103 -16.54 -3.85 9.24
N SER A 104 -15.67 -4.46 10.04
CA SER A 104 -16.03 -5.28 11.21
C SER A 104 -16.23 -4.49 12.51
N CYS A 105 -15.99 -3.19 12.52
CA CYS A 105 -16.06 -2.39 13.74
C CYS A 105 -17.48 -2.41 14.29
N VAL A 106 -17.63 -2.55 15.61
CA VAL A 106 -18.96 -2.53 16.25
C VAL A 106 -19.72 -1.25 15.92
N LEU A 107 -19.04 -0.09 15.87
CA LEU A 107 -19.66 1.18 15.46
C LEU A 107 -20.15 1.20 14.01
N ASN A 108 -19.51 0.45 13.11
CA ASN A 108 -20.02 0.29 11.75
C ASN A 108 -21.34 -0.50 11.75
N LEU A 109 -21.40 -1.57 12.56
CA LEU A 109 -22.56 -2.44 12.65
C LEU A 109 -23.76 -1.79 13.37
N THR A 110 -23.51 -0.87 14.31
CA THR A 110 -24.57 -0.27 15.13
C THR A 110 -25.05 1.09 14.60
N ILE A 111 -24.14 1.94 14.10
CA ILE A 111 -24.47 3.32 13.71
C ILE A 111 -23.90 3.71 12.34
N GLY A 112 -23.24 2.81 11.61
CA GLY A 112 -22.67 3.09 10.28
C GLY A 112 -21.43 3.98 10.29
N GLU A 113 -20.83 4.23 11.46
CA GLU A 113 -19.69 5.15 11.61
C GLU A 113 -18.50 4.50 12.34
N PRO A 114 -17.72 3.62 11.66
CA PRO A 114 -16.55 3.00 12.27
C PRO A 114 -15.51 4.00 12.75
N THR A 115 -14.63 3.55 13.65
CA THR A 115 -13.35 4.23 13.91
C THR A 115 -12.53 4.32 12.63
N THR A 116 -11.78 5.42 12.45
CA THR A 116 -10.92 5.66 11.28
C THR A 116 -9.56 4.96 11.41
N CYS A 117 -9.58 3.64 11.63
CA CYS A 117 -8.39 2.83 11.91
C CYS A 117 -7.28 3.00 10.87
N ARG A 118 -7.59 2.96 9.57
CA ARG A 118 -6.59 3.05 8.50
C ARG A 118 -5.91 4.43 8.48
N GLU A 119 -6.69 5.50 8.63
CA GLU A 119 -6.14 6.85 8.68
C GLU A 119 -5.31 7.08 9.96
N ASN A 120 -5.72 6.49 11.08
CA ASN A 120 -4.97 6.56 12.34
C ASN A 120 -3.65 5.77 12.24
N GLU A 121 -3.65 4.58 11.62
CA GLU A 121 -2.45 3.81 11.30
C GLU A 121 -1.47 4.65 10.45
N ARG A 122 -1.97 5.29 9.37
CA ARG A 122 -1.18 6.20 8.53
C ARG A 122 -0.62 7.38 9.35
N ALA A 123 -1.44 8.01 10.18
CA ALA A 123 -1.00 9.15 11.00
C ALA A 123 0.11 8.77 11.99
N ILE A 124 0.01 7.60 12.64
CA ILE A 124 1.02 7.09 13.57
C ILE A 124 2.34 6.88 12.85
N ILE A 125 2.36 6.17 11.71
CA ILE A 125 3.61 5.88 11.01
C ILE A 125 4.22 7.12 10.37
N GLU A 126 3.44 8.02 9.78
CA GLU A 126 4.00 9.26 9.23
C GLU A 126 4.65 10.11 10.33
N ARG A 127 4.00 10.22 11.49
CA ARG A 127 4.60 10.91 12.63
C ARG A 127 5.85 10.20 13.14
N ALA A 128 5.84 8.87 13.17
CA ALA A 128 7.01 8.09 13.56
C ALA A 128 8.21 8.35 12.65
N PHE A 129 8.00 8.49 11.33
CA PHE A 129 9.08 8.90 10.42
C PHE A 129 9.51 10.36 10.63
N MET A 130 8.57 11.29 10.83
CA MET A 130 8.88 12.71 11.04
C MET A 130 9.67 12.97 12.33
N GLU A 131 9.33 12.28 13.41
CA GLU A 131 9.92 12.46 14.74
C GLU A 131 11.13 11.53 14.97
N GLY A 132 11.49 10.69 13.99
CA GLY A 132 12.62 9.77 14.10
C GLY A 132 12.40 8.55 15.01
N TYR A 133 11.15 8.16 15.25
CA TYR A 133 10.79 6.98 16.05
C TYR A 133 11.03 5.65 15.32
N VAL A 134 11.28 5.68 14.00
CA VAL A 134 11.64 4.50 13.21
C VAL A 134 13.18 4.37 13.18
N PRO A 135 13.79 3.59 14.09
CA PRO A 135 15.24 3.44 14.12
C PRO A 135 15.74 2.53 12.98
N VAL A 136 17.05 2.63 12.71
CA VAL A 136 17.78 1.57 12.01
C VAL A 136 18.32 0.61 13.06
N HIS A 137 18.02 -0.68 12.93
CA HIS A 137 18.53 -1.70 13.84
C HIS A 137 19.74 -2.44 13.28
N SER A 138 20.63 -2.86 14.17
CA SER A 138 21.67 -3.84 13.88
C SER A 138 21.39 -5.10 14.69
N TYR A 139 21.35 -6.24 14.02
CA TYR A 139 21.04 -7.54 14.62
C TYR A 139 22.28 -8.43 14.62
N ALA A 140 22.48 -9.17 15.72
CA ALA A 140 23.54 -10.18 15.81
C ALA A 140 23.30 -11.27 14.76
N ARG A 141 24.34 -11.62 13.99
CA ARG A 141 24.22 -12.57 12.89
C ARG A 141 24.29 -14.01 13.41
N ASN A 142 23.40 -14.86 12.90
CA ASN A 142 23.32 -16.27 13.27
C ASN A 142 24.13 -17.20 12.35
N GLY A 143 24.84 -16.63 11.36
CA GLY A 143 25.70 -17.35 10.42
C GLY A 143 24.97 -18.00 9.24
N LYS A 144 23.64 -17.92 9.15
CA LYS A 144 22.85 -18.48 8.05
C LYS A 144 22.43 -17.43 7.02
N LYS A 145 22.39 -17.83 5.76
CA LYS A 145 22.10 -17.01 4.58
C LYS A 145 20.78 -17.41 3.96
N ILE A 146 19.92 -16.43 3.66
CA ILE A 146 18.61 -16.64 3.07
C ILE A 146 18.48 -15.82 1.79
N ALA A 147 18.02 -16.47 0.72
CA ALA A 147 17.64 -15.81 -0.52
C ALA A 147 16.13 -15.58 -0.57
N VAL A 148 15.72 -14.37 -0.90
CA VAL A 148 14.31 -13.99 -1.12
C VAL A 148 14.15 -13.62 -2.58
N ILE A 149 13.30 -14.34 -3.32
CA ILE A 149 13.10 -14.14 -4.75
C ILE A 149 11.85 -13.29 -4.97
N GLY A 150 12.03 -12.02 -5.31
CA GLY A 150 10.98 -11.01 -5.48
C GLY A 150 10.89 -10.05 -4.29
N SER A 151 10.78 -8.75 -4.59
CA SER A 151 10.75 -7.67 -3.60
C SER A 151 9.38 -7.02 -3.42
N GLY A 152 8.30 -7.76 -3.69
CA GLY A 152 6.94 -7.33 -3.33
C GLY A 152 6.72 -7.34 -1.82
N PRO A 153 5.51 -6.96 -1.34
CA PRO A 153 5.19 -6.90 0.10
C PRO A 153 5.58 -8.18 0.86
N ALA A 154 5.29 -9.35 0.30
CA ALA A 154 5.64 -10.64 0.89
C ALA A 154 7.16 -10.82 1.06
N GLY A 155 7.94 -10.53 0.01
CA GLY A 155 9.40 -10.66 0.05
C GLY A 155 10.03 -9.64 1.00
N LEU A 156 9.51 -8.41 1.04
CA LEU A 156 9.96 -7.39 1.99
C LEU A 156 9.68 -7.81 3.44
N SER A 157 8.51 -8.36 3.73
CA SER A 157 8.17 -8.85 5.08
C SER A 157 9.04 -10.02 5.50
N VAL A 158 9.24 -11.01 4.60
CA VAL A 158 10.17 -12.12 4.86
C VAL A 158 11.57 -11.58 5.15
N ALA A 159 12.05 -10.64 4.34
CA ALA A 159 13.37 -10.06 4.52
C ALA A 159 13.51 -9.32 5.86
N ALA A 160 12.54 -8.47 6.22
CA ALA A 160 12.54 -7.74 7.48
C ALA A 160 12.52 -8.70 8.69
N GLN A 161 11.61 -9.68 8.68
CA GLN A 161 11.44 -10.62 9.79
C GLN A 161 12.65 -11.55 9.97
N LEU A 162 13.26 -12.02 8.88
CA LEU A 162 14.46 -12.86 8.97
C LEU A 162 15.71 -12.05 9.32
N ASN A 163 15.84 -10.82 8.83
CA ASN A 163 16.92 -9.92 9.24
C ASN A 163 16.89 -9.67 10.75
N LYS A 164 15.70 -9.41 11.31
CA LYS A 164 15.46 -9.24 12.76
C LYS A 164 15.86 -10.48 13.57
N LYS A 165 15.76 -11.68 12.98
CA LYS A 165 16.18 -12.96 13.59
C LYS A 165 17.68 -13.28 13.38
N GLY A 166 18.45 -12.34 12.81
CA GLY A 166 19.89 -12.46 12.65
C GLY A 166 20.34 -13.19 11.38
N TYR A 167 19.44 -13.51 10.45
CA TYR A 167 19.84 -14.10 9.17
C TYR A 167 20.50 -13.06 8.27
N GLU A 168 21.44 -13.50 7.42
CA GLU A 168 21.93 -12.70 6.30
C GLU A 168 20.97 -12.83 5.12
N VAL A 169 20.21 -11.78 4.83
CA VAL A 169 19.18 -11.81 3.79
C VAL A 169 19.66 -11.14 2.51
N THR A 170 19.51 -11.83 1.40
CA THR A 170 19.67 -11.26 0.04
C THR A 170 18.36 -11.35 -0.71
N VAL A 171 17.84 -10.20 -1.15
CA VAL A 171 16.62 -10.08 -1.96
C VAL A 171 17.00 -9.93 -3.42
N PHE A 172 16.53 -10.84 -4.26
CA PHE A 172 16.69 -10.80 -5.71
C PHE A 172 15.43 -10.18 -6.34
N GLU A 173 15.59 -9.11 -7.09
CA GLU A 173 14.50 -8.41 -7.77
C GLU A 173 14.74 -8.37 -9.27
N LYS A 174 13.74 -8.77 -10.06
CA LYS A 174 13.85 -8.80 -11.52
C LYS A 174 13.86 -7.42 -12.15
N ASN A 175 13.25 -6.42 -11.50
CA ASN A 175 13.15 -5.06 -11.99
C ASN A 175 14.29 -4.18 -11.43
N GLU A 176 14.31 -2.93 -11.86
CA GLU A 176 15.32 -1.94 -11.53
C GLU A 176 15.28 -1.42 -10.07
N ALA A 177 14.18 -1.67 -9.34
CA ALA A 177 14.00 -1.21 -7.97
C ALA A 177 13.01 -2.08 -7.16
N ALA A 178 13.15 -2.08 -5.83
CA ALA A 178 12.33 -2.90 -4.95
C ALA A 178 10.89 -2.37 -4.77
N GLY A 179 9.93 -3.26 -4.53
CA GLY A 179 8.56 -2.92 -4.13
C GLY A 179 7.46 -3.67 -4.89
N GLY A 180 7.80 -4.40 -5.96
CA GLY A 180 6.82 -5.15 -6.75
C GLY A 180 5.64 -4.29 -7.21
N LEU A 181 4.40 -4.75 -7.01
CA LEU A 181 3.20 -3.99 -7.38
C LEU A 181 3.03 -2.68 -6.61
N LEU A 182 3.60 -2.54 -5.40
CA LEU A 182 3.59 -1.25 -4.69
C LEU A 182 4.27 -0.17 -5.53
N ARG A 183 5.35 -0.53 -6.23
CA ARG A 183 6.12 0.37 -7.09
C ARG A 183 5.58 0.46 -8.50
N TYR A 184 5.29 -0.68 -9.11
CA TYR A 184 5.04 -0.74 -10.55
C TYR A 184 3.55 -0.80 -10.91
N GLY A 185 2.68 -1.23 -10.00
CA GLY A 185 1.24 -1.30 -10.25
C GLY A 185 0.49 -0.10 -9.70
N ILE A 186 0.52 0.06 -8.37
CA ILE A 186 -0.26 1.09 -7.67
C ILE A 186 0.22 2.48 -8.12
N PRO A 187 -0.64 3.42 -8.52
CA PRO A 187 -0.22 4.76 -8.94
C PRO A 187 0.29 5.64 -7.80
N ASN A 188 1.13 6.63 -8.11
CA ASN A 188 1.64 7.61 -7.13
C ASN A 188 0.54 8.35 -6.36
N PHE A 189 -0.62 8.55 -6.99
CA PHE A 189 -1.73 9.27 -6.35
C PHE A 189 -2.43 8.46 -5.25
N LYS A 190 -2.21 7.13 -5.18
CA LYS A 190 -2.63 6.27 -4.05
C LYS A 190 -1.46 5.97 -3.09
N LEU A 191 -0.27 5.72 -3.65
CA LEU A 191 0.93 5.41 -2.87
C LEU A 191 2.16 6.05 -3.52
N ASN A 192 2.64 7.14 -2.94
CA ASN A 192 3.84 7.83 -3.40
C ASN A 192 5.08 6.92 -3.25
N LYS A 193 5.94 6.86 -4.27
CA LYS A 193 7.11 5.95 -4.27
C LYS A 193 8.17 6.31 -3.26
N SER A 194 8.27 7.59 -2.87
CA SER A 194 9.15 8.02 -1.78
C SER A 194 8.87 7.30 -0.45
N VAL A 195 7.63 6.86 -0.22
CA VAL A 195 7.24 6.07 0.96
C VAL A 195 7.87 4.68 0.93
N ILE A 196 8.00 4.09 -0.26
CA ILE A 196 8.69 2.82 -0.48
C ILE A 196 10.20 3.04 -0.34
N ASP A 197 10.73 4.07 -1.01
CA ASP A 197 12.16 4.37 -1.05
C ASP A 197 12.73 4.57 0.37
N ARG A 198 12.05 5.35 1.23
CA ARG A 198 12.52 5.57 2.61
C ARG A 198 12.55 4.27 3.43
N ARG A 199 11.63 3.33 3.20
CA ARG A 199 11.60 2.04 3.91
C ARG A 199 12.70 1.12 3.42
N ILE A 200 12.88 1.01 2.09
CA ILE A 200 13.96 0.21 1.51
C ILE A 200 15.33 0.71 2.00
N ALA A 201 15.53 2.03 2.05
CA ALA A 201 16.77 2.61 2.57
C ALA A 201 17.05 2.23 4.03
N ILE A 202 16.01 2.10 4.87
CA ILE A 202 16.18 1.57 6.25
C ILE A 202 16.59 0.11 6.18
N MET A 203 15.87 -0.72 5.44
CA MET A 203 16.16 -2.16 5.32
C MET A 203 17.59 -2.43 4.82
N GLU A 204 18.08 -1.65 3.85
CA GLU A 204 19.46 -1.69 3.38
C GLU A 204 20.46 -1.34 4.49
N LYS A 205 20.19 -0.27 5.27
CA LYS A 205 21.01 0.10 6.43
C LYS A 205 20.99 -0.93 7.54
N GLU A 206 19.92 -1.72 7.68
CA GLU A 206 19.84 -2.85 8.61
C GLU A 206 20.58 -4.11 8.11
N GLY A 207 21.20 -4.04 6.93
CA GLY A 207 22.07 -5.07 6.37
C GLY A 207 21.41 -6.01 5.36
N ILE A 208 20.16 -5.75 4.94
CA ILE A 208 19.52 -6.54 3.87
C ILE A 208 20.14 -6.14 2.52
N LYS A 209 20.60 -7.12 1.75
CA LYS A 209 21.20 -6.90 0.43
C LYS A 209 20.13 -6.98 -0.65
N PHE A 210 19.96 -5.95 -1.46
CA PHE A 210 19.10 -5.97 -2.64
C PHE A 210 19.92 -6.12 -3.91
N LEU A 211 19.58 -7.10 -4.73
CA LEU A 211 20.17 -7.33 -6.06
C LEU A 211 19.09 -7.13 -7.12
N TYR A 212 19.16 -5.97 -7.78
CA TYR A 212 18.22 -5.55 -8.81
C TYR A 212 18.58 -6.11 -10.20
N ASN A 213 17.60 -6.12 -11.11
CA ASN A 213 17.73 -6.66 -12.46
C ASN A 213 18.16 -8.14 -12.49
N GLN A 214 17.80 -8.91 -11.46
CA GLN A 214 18.08 -10.34 -11.33
C GLN A 214 16.80 -11.15 -11.56
N ASN A 215 16.59 -11.60 -12.79
CA ASN A 215 15.46 -12.48 -13.11
C ASN A 215 15.82 -13.94 -12.81
N ILE A 216 15.46 -14.39 -11.60
CA ILE A 216 15.77 -15.75 -11.14
C ILE A 216 14.73 -16.74 -11.63
N ASP A 217 15.20 -17.79 -12.31
CA ASP A 217 14.41 -18.98 -12.61
C ASP A 217 14.21 -19.78 -11.31
N CYS A 218 12.96 -19.91 -10.87
CA CYS A 218 12.64 -20.62 -9.63
C CYS A 218 12.93 -22.14 -9.70
N THR A 219 13.19 -22.68 -10.89
CA THR A 219 13.65 -24.07 -11.06
C THR A 219 15.18 -24.21 -10.89
N LYS A 220 15.92 -23.10 -10.91
CA LYS A 220 17.39 -23.03 -10.80
C LYS A 220 17.78 -21.88 -9.88
N LEU A 221 17.63 -22.12 -8.59
CA LEU A 221 17.90 -21.13 -7.55
C LEU A 221 19.40 -20.87 -7.39
N PRO A 222 19.80 -19.62 -7.06
CA PRO A 222 21.22 -19.27 -6.90
C PRO A 222 21.84 -20.05 -5.75
N GLU A 223 23.04 -20.61 -5.92
CA GLU A 223 23.71 -21.40 -4.88
C GLU A 223 24.22 -20.55 -3.71
N GLY A 224 24.59 -21.20 -2.59
CA GLY A 224 25.25 -20.56 -1.45
C GLY A 224 24.31 -20.00 -0.37
N PHE A 225 23.01 -20.34 -0.42
CA PHE A 225 22.03 -20.01 0.62
C PHE A 225 21.52 -21.26 1.33
N ASP A 226 21.22 -21.12 2.62
CA ASP A 226 20.69 -22.20 3.47
C ASP A 226 19.20 -22.43 3.24
N ALA A 227 18.46 -21.40 2.81
CA ALA A 227 17.05 -21.51 2.44
C ALA A 227 16.62 -20.40 1.47
N TYR A 228 15.46 -20.61 0.84
CA TYR A 228 14.89 -19.73 -0.17
C TYR A 228 13.43 -19.42 0.15
N ALA A 229 13.03 -18.18 -0.06
CA ALA A 229 11.63 -17.77 -0.06
C ALA A 229 11.25 -17.26 -1.46
N VAL A 230 10.30 -17.93 -2.11
CA VAL A 230 9.80 -17.51 -3.43
C VAL A 230 8.60 -16.58 -3.25
N CYS A 231 8.78 -15.32 -3.61
CA CYS A 231 7.83 -14.22 -3.40
C CYS A 231 7.57 -13.44 -4.72
N THR A 232 7.54 -14.14 -5.84
CA THR A 232 7.46 -13.58 -7.21
C THR A 232 6.08 -13.07 -7.60
N GLY A 233 5.04 -13.37 -6.81
CA GLY A 233 3.66 -12.99 -7.07
C GLY A 233 3.09 -13.63 -8.34
N THR A 234 2.02 -13.02 -8.88
CA THR A 234 1.29 -13.50 -10.07
C THR A 234 1.33 -12.45 -11.19
N PRO A 235 2.47 -12.28 -11.90
CA PRO A 235 2.62 -11.23 -12.90
C PRO A 235 1.84 -11.49 -14.20
N THR A 236 1.38 -12.73 -14.41
CA THR A 236 0.64 -13.13 -15.60
C THR A 236 -0.76 -12.55 -15.57
N ALA A 237 -1.04 -11.62 -16.49
CA ALA A 237 -2.38 -11.07 -16.66
C ALA A 237 -3.35 -12.10 -17.23
N ARG A 238 -4.64 -11.93 -16.93
CA ARG A 238 -5.71 -12.66 -17.61
C ARG A 238 -6.00 -11.97 -18.93
N ASP A 239 -5.79 -12.68 -20.03
CA ASP A 239 -6.02 -12.14 -21.37
C ASP A 239 -7.36 -12.61 -21.95
N LEU A 240 -7.96 -11.78 -22.81
CA LEU A 240 -9.20 -12.09 -23.51
C LEU A 240 -8.89 -12.50 -24.95
N LYS A 241 -8.95 -13.80 -25.22
CA LYS A 241 -8.73 -14.37 -26.56
C LYS A 241 -10.00 -14.23 -27.41
N ILE A 242 -10.20 -13.03 -27.96
CA ILE A 242 -11.35 -12.66 -28.77
C ILE A 242 -10.91 -12.08 -30.12
N GLU A 243 -11.83 -12.05 -31.08
CA GLU A 243 -11.59 -11.40 -32.37
C GLU A 243 -11.15 -9.94 -32.17
N GLY A 244 -10.14 -9.51 -32.91
CA GLY A 244 -9.59 -8.15 -32.80
C GLY A 244 -8.66 -7.92 -31.61
N ARG A 245 -8.33 -8.94 -30.79
CA ARG A 245 -7.39 -8.79 -29.65
C ARG A 245 -6.01 -8.24 -30.03
N GLU A 246 -5.56 -8.51 -31.26
CA GLU A 246 -4.27 -8.07 -31.80
C GLU A 246 -4.31 -6.62 -32.35
N LEU A 247 -5.46 -5.96 -32.34
CA LEU A 247 -5.58 -4.59 -32.83
C LEU A 247 -4.78 -3.61 -31.97
N LYS A 248 -4.15 -2.64 -32.62
CA LYS A 248 -3.41 -1.57 -31.95
C LYS A 248 -4.33 -0.77 -31.03
N GLY A 249 -3.88 -0.55 -29.79
CA GLY A 249 -4.64 0.21 -28.79
C GLY A 249 -5.20 -0.64 -27.65
N ILE A 250 -5.03 -1.97 -27.71
CA ILE A 250 -5.41 -2.90 -26.65
C ILE A 250 -4.17 -3.25 -25.82
N TYR A 251 -4.18 -2.89 -24.54
CA TYR A 251 -3.06 -3.07 -23.63
C TYR A 251 -3.52 -3.76 -22.35
N LEU A 252 -2.66 -4.59 -21.75
CA LEU A 252 -2.88 -5.07 -20.40
C LEU A 252 -2.65 -3.92 -19.41
N ALA A 253 -3.42 -3.88 -18.33
CA ALA A 253 -3.40 -2.77 -17.37
C ALA A 253 -1.99 -2.46 -16.82
N LEU A 254 -1.21 -3.50 -16.48
CA LEU A 254 0.13 -3.32 -15.94
C LEU A 254 1.12 -2.73 -16.95
N GLU A 255 0.89 -2.82 -18.26
CA GLU A 255 1.72 -2.14 -19.25
C GLU A 255 1.60 -0.62 -19.09
N MET A 256 0.36 -0.10 -19.02
CA MET A 256 0.10 1.32 -18.82
C MET A 256 0.57 1.81 -17.45
N LEU A 257 0.18 1.12 -16.38
CA LEU A 257 0.46 1.55 -15.01
C LEU A 257 1.96 1.54 -14.71
N SER A 258 2.66 0.50 -15.15
CA SER A 258 4.09 0.36 -14.92
C SER A 258 4.92 1.39 -15.69
N GLN A 259 4.56 1.64 -16.95
CA GLN A 259 5.20 2.72 -17.73
C GLN A 259 4.95 4.08 -17.08
N GLN A 260 3.71 4.38 -16.67
CA GLN A 260 3.41 5.66 -16.04
C GLN A 260 4.21 5.87 -14.75
N ASN A 261 4.30 4.87 -13.88
CA ASN A 261 5.10 4.95 -12.65
C ASN A 261 6.60 5.16 -12.97
N ARG A 262 7.12 4.51 -14.02
CA ARG A 262 8.51 4.70 -14.49
C ARG A 262 8.76 6.09 -15.09
N VAL A 263 7.80 6.64 -15.83
CA VAL A 263 7.86 8.02 -16.34
C VAL A 263 7.98 9.02 -15.18
N LEU A 264 7.20 8.83 -14.11
CA LEU A 264 7.28 9.67 -12.91
C LEU A 264 8.61 9.51 -12.15
N ALA A 265 9.28 8.36 -12.30
CA ALA A 265 10.64 8.13 -11.80
C ALA A 265 11.75 8.65 -12.74
N GLY A 266 11.39 9.32 -13.85
CA GLY A 266 12.33 9.93 -14.80
C GLY A 266 12.74 9.02 -15.97
N MET A 267 12.17 7.83 -16.10
CA MET A 267 12.42 6.96 -17.25
C MET A 267 11.78 7.55 -18.51
N LYS A 268 12.51 7.50 -19.62
CA LYS A 268 12.03 7.94 -20.94
C LYS A 268 11.65 6.72 -21.77
N PHE A 269 10.51 6.79 -22.43
CA PHE A 269 10.06 5.82 -23.42
C PHE A 269 10.01 6.49 -24.79
N LYS A 270 10.16 5.72 -25.86
CA LYS A 270 9.87 6.23 -27.20
C LYS A 270 8.37 6.42 -27.35
N ASP A 271 7.93 7.40 -28.14
CA ASP A 271 6.51 7.66 -28.39
C ASP A 271 5.77 6.44 -28.96
N SER A 272 6.48 5.57 -29.70
CA SER A 272 5.93 4.33 -30.26
C SER A 272 5.69 3.24 -29.22
N GLU A 273 6.36 3.30 -28.07
CA GLU A 273 6.32 2.29 -27.00
C GLU A 273 5.43 2.74 -25.84
N LEU A 274 5.18 4.05 -25.72
CA LEU A 274 4.46 4.65 -24.60
C LEU A 274 2.95 4.44 -24.70
N VAL A 275 2.38 3.78 -23.69
CA VAL A 275 0.94 3.65 -23.49
C VAL A 275 0.42 4.94 -22.85
N ASN A 276 -0.12 5.83 -23.69
CA ASN A 276 -0.61 7.14 -23.28
C ASN A 276 -2.08 7.35 -23.71
N ALA A 277 -2.91 7.87 -22.81
CA ALA A 277 -4.32 8.17 -23.00
C ALA A 277 -4.60 9.62 -23.47
N LYS A 278 -3.59 10.49 -23.57
CA LYS A 278 -3.77 11.90 -23.94
C LYS A 278 -4.57 12.07 -25.23
N GLY A 279 -5.67 12.81 -25.17
CA GLY A 279 -6.52 13.11 -26.32
C GLY A 279 -7.34 11.92 -26.84
N LYS A 280 -7.41 10.80 -26.11
CA LYS A 280 -8.09 9.58 -26.55
C LYS A 280 -9.39 9.34 -25.77
N LYS A 281 -10.30 8.57 -26.36
CA LYS A 281 -11.44 7.96 -25.68
C LYS A 281 -10.98 6.58 -25.19
N VAL A 282 -10.97 6.37 -23.88
CA VAL A 282 -10.41 5.16 -23.27
C VAL A 282 -11.55 4.27 -22.77
N LEU A 283 -11.45 2.97 -23.07
CA LEU A 283 -12.27 1.92 -22.48
C LEU A 283 -11.41 1.10 -21.52
N VAL A 284 -11.85 0.99 -20.26
CA VAL A 284 -11.24 0.13 -19.23
C VAL A 284 -12.16 -1.05 -18.98
N ILE A 285 -11.66 -2.27 -19.16
CA ILE A 285 -12.39 -3.50 -18.92
C ILE A 285 -11.94 -4.09 -17.57
N GLY A 286 -12.81 -4.02 -16.56
CA GLY A 286 -12.56 -4.53 -15.21
C GLY A 286 -12.98 -3.57 -14.09
N GLY A 287 -13.59 -4.13 -13.04
CA GLY A 287 -14.17 -3.42 -11.89
C GLY A 287 -13.25 -3.17 -10.69
N GLY A 288 -12.17 -3.93 -10.57
CA GLY A 288 -11.33 -3.93 -9.36
C GLY A 288 -10.38 -2.74 -9.24
N ASP A 289 -9.52 -2.77 -8.22
CA ASP A 289 -8.53 -1.71 -7.94
C ASP A 289 -7.65 -1.37 -9.14
N THR A 290 -7.20 -2.37 -9.89
CA THR A 290 -6.42 -2.17 -11.12
C THR A 290 -7.20 -1.37 -12.18
N GLY A 291 -8.51 -1.61 -12.32
CA GLY A 291 -9.36 -0.84 -13.22
C GLY A 291 -9.49 0.61 -12.76
N SER A 292 -9.74 0.82 -11.47
CA SER A 292 -9.75 2.15 -10.85
C SER A 292 -8.43 2.90 -11.06
N ASP A 293 -7.30 2.21 -10.95
CA ASP A 293 -5.96 2.77 -11.18
C ASP A 293 -5.75 3.18 -12.64
N CYS A 294 -6.22 2.36 -13.60
CA CYS A 294 -6.21 2.70 -15.02
C CYS A 294 -7.06 3.93 -15.32
N ILE A 295 -8.27 4.02 -14.75
CA ILE A 295 -9.17 5.17 -14.92
C ILE A 295 -8.51 6.44 -14.37
N GLY A 296 -8.01 6.38 -13.13
CA GLY A 296 -7.33 7.50 -12.50
C GLY A 296 -6.09 7.96 -13.26
N THR A 297 -5.35 7.02 -13.86
CA THR A 297 -4.18 7.32 -14.70
C THR A 297 -4.58 7.92 -16.04
N ALA A 298 -5.59 7.37 -16.72
CA ALA A 298 -6.07 7.86 -18.01
C ALA A 298 -6.56 9.31 -17.94
N HIS A 299 -7.33 9.66 -16.90
CA HIS A 299 -7.75 11.05 -16.67
C HIS A 299 -6.57 12.00 -16.50
N ARG A 300 -5.56 11.60 -15.71
CA ARG A 300 -4.35 12.42 -15.47
C ARG A 300 -3.45 12.56 -16.69
N GLN A 301 -3.48 11.58 -17.59
CA GLN A 301 -2.82 11.68 -18.89
C GLN A 301 -3.59 12.58 -19.88
N GLY A 302 -4.82 13.00 -19.56
CA GLY A 302 -5.63 13.89 -20.39
C GLY A 302 -6.49 13.16 -21.42
N ALA A 303 -7.07 12.01 -21.06
CA ALA A 303 -8.12 11.36 -21.84
C ALA A 303 -9.32 12.30 -22.07
N VAL A 304 -9.92 12.23 -23.25
CA VAL A 304 -11.15 12.97 -23.61
C VAL A 304 -12.35 12.40 -22.86
N SER A 305 -12.41 11.08 -22.77
CA SER A 305 -13.43 10.35 -22.00
C SER A 305 -12.85 9.02 -21.54
N VAL A 306 -13.33 8.54 -20.39
CA VAL A 306 -13.00 7.21 -19.89
C VAL A 306 -14.31 6.49 -19.60
N THR A 307 -14.47 5.30 -20.16
CA THR A 307 -15.61 4.41 -19.93
C THR A 307 -15.09 3.16 -19.24
N GLN A 308 -15.75 2.74 -18.17
CA GLN A 308 -15.46 1.48 -17.49
C GLN A 308 -16.57 0.49 -17.84
N ILE A 309 -16.18 -0.75 -18.17
CA ILE A 309 -17.09 -1.89 -18.27
C ILE A 309 -16.64 -2.92 -17.25
N GLU A 310 -17.57 -3.36 -16.41
CA GLU A 310 -17.35 -4.43 -15.44
C GLU A 310 -18.48 -5.47 -15.49
N ILE A 311 -18.27 -6.61 -14.84
CA ILE A 311 -19.24 -7.71 -14.80
C ILE A 311 -20.29 -7.54 -13.70
N MET A 312 -20.03 -6.66 -12.73
CA MET A 312 -20.92 -6.39 -11.60
C MET A 312 -21.99 -5.37 -11.99
N PRO A 313 -23.12 -5.30 -11.27
CA PRO A 313 -24.10 -4.24 -11.46
C PRO A 313 -23.50 -2.85 -11.26
N GLU A 314 -24.06 -1.85 -11.94
CA GLU A 314 -23.65 -0.45 -11.77
C GLU A 314 -23.71 -0.03 -10.28
N PRO A 315 -22.66 0.62 -9.75
CA PRO A 315 -22.67 1.13 -8.39
C PRO A 315 -23.83 2.12 -8.16
N PRO A 316 -24.42 2.17 -6.96
CA PRO A 316 -25.47 3.13 -6.64
C PRO A 316 -24.97 4.58 -6.81
N VAL A 317 -25.81 5.44 -7.38
CA VAL A 317 -25.51 6.86 -7.61
C VAL A 317 -25.49 7.62 -6.28
N GLY A 318 -24.33 8.15 -5.88
CA GLY A 318 -24.20 9.19 -4.83
C GLY A 318 -23.57 8.76 -3.51
N TYR A 319 -22.30 8.35 -3.50
CA TYR A 319 -21.46 8.26 -2.29
C TYR A 319 -20.37 9.34 -2.29
#